data_AF-A0A3Q7EFG4-F1
#
_entry.id   AF-A0A3Q7EFG4-F1
#
_cell.length_a   1.000
_cell.length_b   1.000
_cell.length_c   1.000
_cell.angle_alpha   90.00
_cell.angle_beta   90.00
_cell.angle_gamma   90.00
#
_symmetry.space_group_name_H-M   'P 1'
#
loop_
_entity.id
_entity.type
_entity.pdbx_description
1 polymer ?
#
loop_
_entity_poly.entity_id
_entity_poly.type
_entity_poly.pdbx_seq_one_letter_code
_entity_poly.pdbx_strand_id
1 'polypeptide(L)' 'MISHFSFIHWSSLTCVKNKIVKLYKHVTPLEEHPEILSKGFTETRVSTIVVKDKLLFVGGLQGELII' A
#
# COMPACT_ATOMS: atom_id res chain seq x y z
N MET A 1 5.89 -1.10 -9.22
CA MET A 1 5.31 -2.41 -9.61
C MET A 1 4.87 -3.15 -8.35
N ILE A 2 3.73 -3.83 -8.38
CA ILE A 2 3.31 -4.75 -7.30
C ILE A 2 3.74 -6.16 -7.69
N SER A 3 4.39 -6.89 -6.79
CA SER A 3 4.70 -8.31 -6.97
C SER A 3 4.56 -9.04 -5.64
N HIS A 4 3.83 -10.17 -5.61
CA HIS A 4 3.61 -10.99 -4.41
C HIS A 4 3.31 -10.16 -3.15
N PHE A 5 2.25 -9.36 -3.19
CA PHE A 5 1.82 -8.51 -2.06
C PHE A 5 2.93 -7.58 -1.54
N SER A 6 3.85 -7.18 -2.42
CA SER A 6 4.94 -6.28 -2.09
C SER A 6 5.02 -5.16 -3.10
N PHE A 7 5.20 -3.94 -2.61
CA PHE A 7 5.50 -2.79 -3.46
C PHE A 7 6.99 -2.72 -3.74
N ILE A 8 7.33 -2.70 -5.03
CA ILE A 8 8.70 -2.56 -5.49
C ILE A 8 8.79 -1.31 -6.36
N HIS A 9 9.67 -0.40 -5.94
CA HIS A 9 10.12 0.71 -6.77
C HIS A 9 11.37 0.27 -7.53
N TRP A 10 11.28 0.30 -8.85
CA TRP A 10 12.42 0.10 -9.73
C TRP A 10 12.90 1.45 -10.22
N SER A 11 14.18 1.74 -10.01
CA SER A 11 14.85 2.90 -10.58
C SER A 11 15.65 2.47 -11.78
N SER A 12 15.25 2.89 -12.98
CA SER A 12 16.05 2.64 -14.21
C SER A 12 17.36 3.43 -14.20
N LEU A 13 17.42 4.55 -13.46
CA LEU A 13 18.63 5.37 -13.36
C LEU A 13 19.73 4.67 -12.56
N THR A 14 19.36 3.91 -11.53
CA THR A 14 20.31 3.21 -10.66
C THR A 14 20.30 1.69 -10.87
N CYS A 15 19.37 1.16 -11.67
CA CYS A 15 19.11 -0.27 -11.85
C CYS A 15 18.84 -1.04 -10.53
N VAL A 16 18.23 -0.36 -9.55
CA VAL A 16 17.96 -0.93 -8.21
C VAL A 16 16.46 -1.19 -8.00
N LYS A 17 16.15 -2.31 -7.35
CA LYS A 17 14.82 -2.65 -6.81
C LYS A 17 14.79 -2.30 -5.32
N ASN A 18 13.93 -1.37 -4.93
CA ASN A 18 13.65 -1.04 -3.54
C ASN A 18 12.28 -1.58 -3.14
N LYS A 19 12.23 -2.41 -2.09
CA LYS A 19 10.98 -2.91 -1.52
C LYS A 19 10.45 -1.89 -0.52
N ILE A 20 9.27 -1.33 -0.78
CA ILE A 20 8.72 -0.22 -0.01
C ILE A 20 7.79 -0.74 1.09
N VAL A 21 6.83 -1.60 0.75
CA VAL A 21 5.82 -2.10 1.71
C VAL A 21 5.52 -3.57 1.46
N LYS A 22 5.21 -4.29 2.55
CA LYS A 22 4.74 -5.68 2.58
C LYS A 22 3.26 -5.68 2.97
N LEU A 23 2.38 -6.09 2.07
CA LEU A 23 0.93 -6.16 2.26
C LEU A 23 0.41 -7.53 2.73
N TYR A 24 1.29 -8.51 2.89
CA TYR A 24 0.88 -9.85 3.35
C TYR A 24 0.55 -9.88 4.85
N LYS A 25 1.09 -8.95 5.63
CA LYS A 25 0.79 -8.81 7.06
C LYS A 25 -0.37 -7.86 7.23
N HIS A 26 -1.14 -8.09 8.28
CA HIS A 26 -2.24 -7.22 8.68
C HIS A 26 -1.77 -5.77 8.73
N VAL A 27 -2.33 -4.92 7.87
CA VAL A 27 -2.08 -3.48 7.88
C VAL A 27 -3.25 -2.84 8.62
N THR A 28 -2.98 -2.32 9.82
CA THR A 28 -3.95 -1.57 10.60
C THR A 28 -3.80 -0.08 10.25
N PRO A 29 -4.91 0.65 10.02
CA PRO A 29 -4.85 2.10 9.85
C PRO A 29 -4.20 2.75 11.09
N LEU A 30 -3.36 3.77 10.86
CA LEU A 30 -2.68 4.50 11.93
C LEU A 30 -3.64 5.44 12.67
N GLU A 31 -4.65 5.95 11.98
CA GLU A 31 -5.71 6.80 12.53
C GLU A 31 -7.06 6.10 12.39
N GLU A 32 -7.77 5.94 13.50
CA GLU A 32 -9.14 5.42 13.50
C GLU A 32 -10.13 6.57 13.32
N HIS A 33 -10.94 6.52 12.26
CA HIS A 33 -12.08 7.41 12.08
C HIS A 33 -13.37 6.62 12.35
N PRO A 34 -14.39 7.20 13.01
CA PRO A 34 -15.62 6.48 13.40
C PRO A 34 -16.41 5.90 12.20
N GLU A 35 -16.15 6.39 10.99
CA GLU A 35 -16.77 5.91 9.75
C GLU A 35 -15.92 4.86 9.01
N ILE A 36 -14.68 4.64 9.44
CA ILE A 36 -13.78 3.65 8.86
C ILE A 36 -13.95 2.34 9.61
N LEU A 37 -14.18 1.25 8.87
CA LEU A 37 -14.13 -0.12 9.40
C LEU A 37 -12.72 -0.38 9.95
N SER A 38 -12.54 -0.11 11.25
CA SER A 38 -11.27 -0.07 11.99
C SER A 38 -10.56 -1.43 12.15
N LYS A 39 -10.92 -2.44 11.34
CA LYS A 39 -10.42 -3.79 11.56
C LYS A 39 -9.13 -4.11 10.83
N GLY A 40 -8.50 -3.15 10.14
CA GLY A 40 -7.31 -3.38 9.31
C GLY A 40 -7.57 -4.39 8.20
N PHE A 41 -6.58 -4.64 7.34
CA PHE A 41 -6.77 -5.54 6.22
C PHE A 41 -5.66 -6.56 6.09
N THR A 42 -6.04 -7.76 5.67
CA THR A 42 -5.15 -8.90 5.44
C THR A 42 -5.26 -9.27 3.97
N GLU A 43 -4.12 -9.35 3.27
CA GLU A 43 -4.07 -9.73 1.85
C GLU A 43 -4.89 -8.82 0.91
N THR A 44 -5.04 -7.52 1.22
CA THR A 44 -5.77 -6.59 0.35
C THR A 44 -5.21 -6.60 -1.06
N ARG A 45 -6.10 -6.92 -2.00
CA ARG A 45 -5.83 -6.77 -3.43
C ARG A 45 -5.88 -5.29 -3.77
N VAL A 46 -4.73 -4.76 -4.14
CA VAL A 46 -4.55 -3.36 -4.52
C VAL A 46 -5.06 -3.14 -5.94
N SER A 47 -5.92 -2.14 -6.10
CA SER A 47 -6.44 -1.67 -7.38
C SER A 47 -5.69 -0.45 -7.90
N THR A 48 -5.25 0.43 -6.98
CA THR A 48 -4.73 1.77 -7.31
C THR A 48 -3.52 2.12 -6.45
N ILE A 49 -2.55 2.82 -7.03
CA ILE A 49 -1.37 3.35 -6.32
C ILE A 49 -1.10 4.77 -6.78
N VAL A 50 -0.86 5.69 -5.85
CA VAL A 50 -0.39 7.05 -6.14
C VAL A 50 0.78 7.38 -5.23
N VAL A 51 1.86 7.92 -5.81
CA VAL A 51 2.98 8.48 -5.04
C VAL A 51 2.97 9.98 -5.21
N LYS A 52 2.89 10.71 -4.10
CA LYS A 52 2.89 12.18 -4.09
C LYS A 52 3.60 12.67 -2.84
N ASP A 53 4.49 13.66 -2.96
CA ASP A 53 5.15 14.30 -1.82
C ASP A 53 5.83 13.31 -0.86
N LYS A 54 6.43 12.24 -1.41
CA LYS A 54 7.05 11.11 -0.67
C LYS A 54 6.07 10.24 0.12
N LEU A 55 4.76 10.44 -0.05
CA LEU A 55 3.70 9.58 0.46
C LEU A 55 3.29 8.55 -0.58
N LEU A 56 2.90 7.36 -0.11
CA LEU A 56 2.42 6.26 -0.95
C LEU A 56 0.97 5.96 -0.60
N PHE A 57 0.06 6.44 -1.43
CA PHE A 57 -1.36 6.13 -1.32
C PHE A 57 -1.66 4.83 -2.04
N VAL A 58 -2.34 3.92 -1.36
CA VAL A 58 -2.74 2.62 -1.90
C VAL A 58 -4.25 2.47 -1.79
N GLY A 59 -4.91 2.29 -2.92
CA GLY A 59 -6.34 1.97 -3.01
C GLY A 59 -6.55 0.46 -3.17
N GLY A 60 -7.34 -0.15 -2.30
CA GLY A 60 -7.79 -1.54 -2.44
C GLY A 60 -9.02 -1.66 -3.37
N LEU A 61 -9.51 -2.89 -3.57
CA LEU A 61 -10.69 -3.15 -4.42
C LEU A 61 -12.02 -2.86 -3.71
N GLN A 62 -12.04 -2.76 -2.38
CA GLN A 62 -13.23 -2.53 -1.56
C GLN A 62 -13.29 -1.09 -1.04
N GLY A 63 -12.47 -0.20 -1.58
CA GLY A 63 -12.37 1.20 -1.13
C GLY A 63 -11.39 1.40 0.03
N GLU A 64 -10.52 0.42 0.32
CA GLU A 64 -9.47 0.58 1.33
C GLU A 64 -8.47 1.66 0.90
N LEU A 65 -8.07 2.53 1.83
CA LEU A 65 -7.01 3.52 1.63
C LEU A 65 -5.90 3.27 2.66
N ILE A 66 -4.66 3.12 2.20
CA ILE A 66 -3.46 3.07 3.05
C ILE A 66 -2.59 4.27 2.66
N ILE A 67 -2.14 5.04 3.65
CA ILE A 67 -1.29 6.24 3.51
C ILE A 67 0.10 5.92 4.07
#